data_AF-A0A2V8H2H1-F1
#
_entry.id   AF-A0A2V8H2H1-F1
#
_cell.length_a   1.000
_cell.length_b   1.000
_cell.length_c   1.000
_cell.angle_alpha   90.00
_cell.angle_beta   90.00
_cell.angle_gamma   90.00
#
_symmetry.space_group_name_H-M   'P 1'
#
loop_
_entity.id
_entity.type
_entity.pdbx_description
1 polymer ?
#
loop_
_entity_poly.entity_id
_entity_poly.type
_entity_poly.pdbx_seq_one_letter_code
_entity_poly.pdbx_strand_id
1 'polypeptide(L)'
;GVRKIADSSHAKRAILLITDGQDTASVSRLEDVLERIRISDLVIYPIGISPLTYAKGSDRNAWGWPLPGLIRGKTSIQNKRDQVDMTVLRAFAENSGGRAFLLGETLIGRGGQIEKILSVIAEELRSQYTLGYYPPRADDGLYHSIRIRTRAGDAVRARHGYLARSS
;
A
#
# COMPACT_ATOMS: atom_id res chain seq x y z
N GLY A 1 -12.83 -25.07 1.85
CA GLY A 1 -11.69 -24.20 2.16
C GLY A 1 -10.56 -24.39 1.17
N VAL A 2 -9.61 -25.28 1.47
CA VAL A 2 -8.38 -25.52 0.66
C VAL A 2 -8.63 -25.92 -0.81
N ARG A 3 -9.65 -26.76 -1.11
CA ARG A 3 -10.01 -27.10 -2.50
C ARG A 3 -10.46 -25.91 -3.34
N LYS A 4 -11.14 -24.93 -2.73
CA LYS A 4 -11.68 -23.75 -3.44
C LYS A 4 -10.61 -22.69 -3.76
N ILE A 5 -9.49 -22.72 -3.05
CA ILE A 5 -8.32 -21.85 -3.30
C ILE A 5 -7.46 -22.44 -4.43
N ALA A 6 -7.31 -23.77 -4.46
CA ALA A 6 -6.59 -24.48 -5.52
C ALA A 6 -7.24 -24.29 -6.90
N ASP A 7 -8.57 -24.20 -6.95
CA ASP A 7 -9.33 -23.97 -8.18
C ASP A 7 -9.52 -22.48 -8.54
N SER A 8 -9.02 -21.55 -7.71
CA SER A 8 -9.15 -20.11 -7.98
C SER A 8 -8.05 -19.64 -8.94
N SER A 9 -8.40 -19.45 -10.21
CA SER A 9 -7.48 -18.99 -11.27
C SER A 9 -7.14 -17.50 -11.21
N HIS A 10 -7.26 -16.86 -10.04
CA HIS A 10 -6.99 -15.44 -9.90
C HIS A 10 -5.48 -15.22 -9.87
N ALA A 11 -4.91 -14.95 -11.05
CA ALA A 11 -3.56 -14.45 -11.18
C ALA A 11 -3.40 -13.24 -10.26
N LYS A 12 -2.44 -13.30 -9.33
CA LYS A 12 -2.14 -12.19 -8.44
C LYS A 12 -1.59 -11.05 -9.29
N ARG A 13 -2.25 -9.90 -9.28
CA ARG A 13 -1.90 -8.74 -10.10
C ARG A 13 -1.24 -7.69 -9.23
N ALA A 14 -0.09 -7.19 -9.67
CA ALA A 14 0.60 -6.08 -9.05
C ALA A 14 0.74 -4.92 -10.04
N ILE A 15 0.56 -3.69 -9.57
CA ILE A 15 0.86 -2.46 -10.31
C ILE A 15 2.03 -1.77 -9.64
N LEU A 16 3.08 -1.51 -10.41
CA LEU A 16 4.11 -0.57 -10.06
C LEU A 16 3.67 0.82 -10.54
N LEU A 17 3.33 1.71 -9.62
CA LEU A 17 2.91 3.07 -9.94
C LEU A 17 4.11 3.99 -9.74
N ILE A 18 4.61 4.63 -10.80
CA ILE A 18 5.70 5.61 -10.69
C ILE A 18 5.10 6.99 -11.01
N THR A 19 5.23 7.93 -10.08
CA THR A 19 4.66 9.28 -10.22
C THR A 19 5.51 10.28 -9.46
N ASP A 20 5.65 11.49 -9.99
CA ASP A 20 6.21 12.66 -9.31
C ASP A 20 5.24 13.24 -8.26
N GLY A 21 4.05 12.64 -8.08
CA GLY A 21 3.07 12.98 -7.05
C GLY A 21 2.55 14.42 -7.13
N GLN A 22 2.74 15.06 -8.28
CA GLN A 22 2.21 16.38 -8.62
C GLN A 22 0.90 16.20 -9.38
N ASP A 23 -0.18 15.90 -8.67
CA ASP A 23 -1.50 15.86 -9.32
C ASP A 23 -2.13 17.26 -9.29
N THR A 24 -2.39 17.81 -10.48
CA THR A 24 -3.00 19.15 -10.68
C THR A 24 -4.37 19.09 -11.37
N ALA A 25 -4.90 17.92 -11.75
CA ALA A 25 -6.24 17.82 -12.35
C ALA A 25 -6.76 16.36 -12.42
N SER A 26 -7.13 15.74 -11.30
CA SER A 26 -7.84 14.46 -11.33
C SER A 26 -9.35 14.66 -11.52
N VAL A 27 -9.93 14.02 -12.54
CA VAL A 27 -11.39 14.03 -12.83
C VAL A 27 -12.17 13.10 -11.87
N SER A 28 -11.50 12.14 -11.23
CA SER A 28 -12.06 11.20 -10.27
C SER A 28 -11.60 11.50 -8.84
N ARG A 29 -12.51 11.39 -7.87
CA ARG A 29 -12.19 11.59 -6.45
C ARG A 29 -11.33 10.45 -5.92
N LEU A 30 -10.44 10.74 -4.98
CA LEU A 30 -9.54 9.76 -4.35
C LEU A 30 -10.32 8.60 -3.73
N GLU A 31 -11.47 8.89 -3.14
CA GLU A 31 -12.35 7.91 -2.49
C GLU A 31 -12.84 6.84 -3.47
N ASP A 32 -13.24 7.25 -4.68
CA ASP A 32 -13.73 6.34 -5.74
C ASP A 32 -12.61 5.39 -6.19
N VAL A 33 -11.38 5.90 -6.29
CA VAL A 33 -10.21 5.10 -6.65
C VAL A 33 -9.88 4.12 -5.53
N LEU A 34 -9.88 4.57 -4.28
CA LEU A 34 -9.63 3.70 -3.13
C LEU A 34 -10.71 2.60 -3.00
N GLU A 35 -11.97 2.92 -3.28
CA GLU A 35 -13.04 1.93 -3.32
C GLU A 35 -12.80 0.88 -4.41
N ARG A 36 -12.46 1.31 -5.63
CA ARG A 36 -12.12 0.40 -6.73
C ARG A 36 -10.91 -0.48 -6.38
N ILE A 37 -9.90 0.08 -5.73
CA ILE A 37 -8.73 -0.68 -5.26
C ILE A 37 -9.16 -1.75 -4.25
N ARG A 38 -10.02 -1.40 -3.29
CA ARG A 38 -10.52 -2.34 -2.26
C ARG A 38 -11.34 -3.49 -2.85
N ILE A 39 -12.13 -3.22 -3.89
CA ILE A 39 -12.93 -4.22 -4.60
C ILE A 39 -12.05 -5.09 -5.51
N SER A 40 -10.96 -4.52 -6.03
CA SER A 40 -10.04 -5.24 -6.91
C SER A 40 -9.06 -6.13 -6.15
N ASP A 41 -8.70 -7.28 -6.74
CA ASP A 41 -7.62 -8.13 -6.24
C ASP A 41 -6.22 -7.67 -6.62
N LEU A 42 -6.01 -6.35 -6.67
CA LEU A 42 -4.77 -5.73 -7.09
C LEU A 42 -3.88 -5.34 -5.90
N VAL A 43 -2.56 -5.49 -6.05
CA VAL A 43 -1.55 -4.95 -5.12
C VAL A 43 -0.85 -3.77 -5.79
N ILE A 44 -0.73 -2.63 -5.12
CA ILE A 44 -0.10 -1.43 -5.70
C ILE A 44 1.19 -1.13 -4.94
N TYR A 45 2.26 -0.89 -5.69
CA TYR A 45 3.54 -0.38 -5.21
C TYR A 45 3.80 1.01 -5.79
N PRO A 46 3.34 2.07 -5.12
CA PRO A 46 3.61 3.43 -5.55
C PRO A 46 5.06 3.83 -5.29
N ILE A 47 5.66 4.53 -6.23
CA ILE A 47 7.00 5.08 -6.19
C ILE A 47 6.89 6.56 -6.54
N GLY A 48 7.01 7.39 -5.52
CA GLY A 48 7.13 8.83 -5.64
C GLY A 48 8.50 9.22 -6.19
N ILE A 49 8.57 10.17 -7.13
CA ILE A 49 9.83 10.80 -7.55
C ILE A 49 9.86 12.24 -7.04
N SER A 50 10.83 12.59 -6.19
CA SER A 50 10.99 13.95 -5.69
C SER A 50 12.33 14.56 -6.13
N PRO A 51 12.33 15.80 -6.67
CA PRO A 51 13.54 16.54 -7.02
C PRO A 51 14.37 16.93 -5.79
N LEU A 52 13.75 16.94 -4.60
CA LEU A 52 14.46 17.21 -3.36
C LEU A 52 15.13 15.93 -2.87
N THR A 53 16.45 15.87 -3.12
CA THR A 53 17.38 14.94 -2.48
C THR A 53 17.07 14.88 -0.98
N TYR A 54 16.65 13.69 -0.52
CA TYR A 54 16.34 13.33 0.87
C TYR A 54 16.93 14.30 1.93
N ALA A 55 16.12 15.23 2.43
CA ALA A 55 16.37 15.82 3.72
C ALA A 55 16.14 14.73 4.77
N LYS A 56 17.23 14.07 5.15
CA LYS A 56 17.52 13.50 6.47
C LYS A 56 16.34 13.55 7.45
N GLY A 57 15.59 12.46 7.49
CA GLY A 57 14.53 12.22 8.47
C GLY A 57 14.51 10.75 8.79
N SER A 58 15.43 10.34 9.68
CA SER A 58 15.40 9.04 10.33
C SER A 58 14.19 8.97 11.26
N ASP A 59 13.01 8.80 10.69
CA ASP A 59 11.82 8.37 11.40
C ASP A 59 12.03 6.88 11.72
N ARG A 60 12.60 6.66 12.91
CA ARG A 60 12.89 5.35 13.51
C ARG A 60 11.65 4.53 13.86
N ASN A 61 10.50 4.84 13.25
CA ASN A 61 9.35 3.95 13.09
C ASN A 61 9.33 3.39 11.65
N ALA A 62 10.47 2.85 11.22
CA ALA A 62 10.66 2.09 9.99
C ALA A 62 10.01 0.68 10.03
N TRP A 63 8.83 0.56 10.63
CA TRP A 63 7.95 -0.60 10.56
C TRP A 63 6.50 -0.08 10.58
N GLY A 64 5.97 0.22 9.39
CA GLY A 64 4.67 0.86 9.18
C GLY A 64 3.46 0.02 9.58
N TRP A 65 3.11 0.02 10.87
CA TRP A 65 1.82 -0.40 11.42
C TRP A 65 1.26 0.71 12.33
N PRO A 66 -0.06 1.00 12.31
CA PRO A 66 -0.66 1.94 13.27
C PRO A 66 -1.02 1.22 14.57
N LEU A 67 -0.43 1.65 15.68
CA LEU A 67 -0.94 1.33 17.03
C LEU A 67 -2.15 2.24 17.33
N PRO A 68 -3.29 1.72 17.82
CA PRO A 68 -4.38 2.56 18.30
C PRO A 68 -3.95 3.21 19.62
N GLY A 69 -3.84 4.55 19.63
CA GLY A 69 -3.58 5.33 20.84
C GLY A 69 -2.50 6.41 20.75
N LEU A 70 -1.79 6.56 19.62
CA LEU A 70 -0.70 7.56 19.51
C LEU A 70 -0.81 8.39 18.21
N ILE A 71 -1.86 9.23 18.10
CA ILE A 71 -1.91 10.28 17.07
C ILE A 71 -2.11 11.64 17.76
N ARG A 72 -1.00 12.29 18.12
CA ARG A 72 -0.95 13.75 18.23
C ARG A 72 0.46 14.25 17.93
N GLY A 73 0.75 14.39 16.65
CA GLY A 73 1.94 15.08 16.16
C GLY A 73 1.68 15.61 14.78
N LYS A 74 1.38 16.91 14.68
CA LYS A 74 1.30 17.62 13.40
C LYS A 74 2.72 17.72 12.84
N THR A 75 3.13 16.80 11.99
CA THR A 75 4.36 16.98 11.22
C THR A 75 4.01 17.77 9.95
N SER A 76 3.85 19.08 10.10
CA SER A 76 3.90 20.02 8.97
C SER A 76 5.37 20.28 8.65
N ILE A 77 5.92 19.60 7.65
CA ILE A 77 7.11 20.11 6.94
C ILE A 77 6.60 20.83 5.69
N GLN A 78 6.75 22.14 5.73
CA GLN A 78 6.30 23.09 4.71
C GLN A 78 7.38 23.18 3.63
N ASN A 79 7.09 22.70 2.41
CA ASN A 79 7.69 23.17 1.15
C ASN A 79 6.78 22.75 -0.01
N LYS A 80 5.93 23.69 -0.45
CA LYS A 80 4.61 23.45 -1.08
C LYS A 80 4.60 23.47 -2.62
N ARG A 81 5.67 23.08 -3.33
CA ARG A 81 5.62 23.10 -4.81
C ARG A 81 6.16 21.86 -5.53
N ASP A 82 7.12 21.13 -4.98
CA ASP A 82 7.72 19.96 -5.66
C ASP A 82 7.66 18.66 -4.83
N GLN A 83 6.75 18.58 -3.86
CA GLN A 83 6.66 17.42 -2.97
C GLN A 83 5.58 16.45 -3.47
N VAL A 84 6.01 15.25 -3.84
CA VAL A 84 5.14 14.08 -4.01
C VAL A 84 4.20 13.97 -2.81
N ASP A 85 2.89 13.90 -3.04
CA ASP A 85 1.95 13.61 -1.95
C ASP A 85 2.04 12.14 -1.52
N MET A 86 2.94 11.88 -0.57
CA MET A 86 3.12 10.56 0.01
C MET A 86 1.89 10.09 0.80
N THR A 87 0.97 10.97 1.18
CA THR A 87 -0.28 10.59 1.86
C THR A 87 -1.16 9.78 0.91
N VAL A 88 -1.33 10.27 -0.32
CA VAL A 88 -2.13 9.60 -1.36
C VAL A 88 -1.48 8.28 -1.78
N LEU A 89 -0.18 8.28 -2.04
CA LEU A 89 0.55 7.07 -2.40
C LEU A 89 0.47 6.01 -1.29
N ARG A 90 0.60 6.43 -0.03
CA ARG A 90 0.44 5.52 1.11
C ARG A 90 -0.98 4.96 1.19
N ALA A 91 -2.01 5.76 0.93
CA ALA A 91 -3.38 5.28 0.92
C ALA A 91 -3.61 4.19 -0.15
N PHE A 92 -3.05 4.34 -1.36
CA PHE A 92 -3.12 3.29 -2.39
C PHE A 92 -2.41 2.01 -1.98
N ALA A 93 -1.20 2.13 -1.41
CA ALA A 93 -0.44 1.00 -0.92
C ALA A 93 -1.19 0.25 0.20
N GLU A 94 -1.70 0.97 1.20
CA GLU A 94 -2.39 0.39 2.36
C GLU A 94 -3.72 -0.28 1.99
N ASN A 95 -4.50 0.32 1.08
CA ASN A 95 -5.77 -0.27 0.63
C ASN A 95 -5.57 -1.50 -0.27
N SER A 96 -4.45 -1.57 -0.99
CA SER A 96 -4.12 -2.71 -1.88
C SER A 96 -3.32 -3.82 -1.17
N GLY A 97 -2.70 -3.52 -0.03
CA GLY A 97 -1.81 -4.42 0.71
C GLY A 97 -0.33 -4.34 0.29
N GLY A 98 0.06 -3.34 -0.50
CA GLY A 98 1.43 -3.09 -0.94
C GLY A 98 2.21 -2.09 -0.06
N ARG A 99 3.23 -1.45 -0.65
CA ARG A 99 4.04 -0.41 0.01
C ARG A 99 4.37 0.74 -0.92
N ALA A 100 4.30 1.96 -0.39
CA ALA A 100 4.76 3.17 -1.06
C ALA A 100 6.24 3.43 -0.80
N PHE A 101 6.95 3.90 -1.82
CA PHE A 101 8.36 4.27 -1.80
C PHE A 101 8.53 5.71 -2.30
N LEU A 102 9.64 6.33 -1.91
CA LEU A 102 10.04 7.64 -2.40
C LEU A 102 11.47 7.55 -2.94
N LEU A 103 11.67 8.04 -4.16
CA LEU A 103 12.94 8.14 -4.86
C LEU A 103 13.33 9.62 -4.99
N GLY A 104 14.59 9.92 -4.72
CA GLY A 104 15.16 11.23 -5.02
C GLY A 104 15.66 11.28 -6.47
N GLU A 105 15.42 12.37 -7.18
CA GLU A 105 15.79 12.55 -8.60
C GLU A 105 17.30 12.37 -8.85
N THR A 106 18.15 12.89 -7.96
CA THR A 106 19.62 12.70 -7.96
C THR A 106 20.05 11.21 -7.97
N LEU A 107 19.13 10.32 -7.59
CA LEU A 107 19.38 8.90 -7.39
C LEU A 107 18.82 8.04 -8.54
N ILE A 108 18.01 8.60 -9.44
CA ILE A 108 17.49 7.93 -10.64
C ILE A 108 18.62 7.68 -11.65
N GLY A 109 19.58 8.60 -11.76
CA GLY A 109 20.78 8.42 -12.59
C GLY A 109 21.82 7.45 -12.03
N ARG A 110 21.66 7.00 -10.78
CA ARG A 110 22.52 6.01 -10.12
C ARG A 110 21.75 4.69 -10.01
N GLY A 111 21.63 3.96 -11.12
CA GLY A 111 20.75 2.79 -11.31
C GLY A 111 20.59 1.81 -10.13
N GLY A 112 21.58 1.72 -9.23
CA GLY A 112 21.51 0.89 -8.04
C GLY A 112 20.40 1.20 -7.00
N GLN A 113 19.68 2.34 -7.05
CA GLN A 113 18.56 2.55 -6.10
C GLN A 113 17.23 1.97 -6.58
N ILE A 114 16.90 2.13 -7.86
CA ILE A 114 15.67 1.54 -8.40
C ILE A 114 15.76 0.02 -8.35
N GLU A 115 16.95 -0.54 -8.64
CA GLU A 115 17.24 -1.96 -8.50
C GLU A 115 17.02 -2.47 -7.07
N LYS A 116 17.38 -1.69 -6.05
CA LYS A 116 17.12 -2.02 -4.64
C LYS A 116 15.62 -2.02 -4.31
N ILE A 117 14.86 -1.05 -4.80
CA ILE A 117 13.40 -1.04 -4.58
C ILE A 117 12.76 -2.23 -5.28
N LEU A 118 13.13 -2.47 -6.54
CA LEU A 118 12.62 -3.58 -7.33
C LEU A 118 12.97 -4.92 -6.72
N SER A 119 14.18 -5.09 -6.16
CA SER A 119 14.57 -6.34 -5.49
C SER A 119 13.73 -6.59 -4.24
N VAL A 120 13.46 -5.54 -3.45
CA VAL A 120 12.57 -5.67 -2.28
C VAL A 120 11.14 -5.97 -2.71
N ILE A 121 10.61 -5.32 -3.75
CA ILE A 121 9.28 -5.63 -4.28
C ILE A 121 9.22 -7.07 -4.78
N ALA A 122 10.24 -7.53 -5.51
CA ALA A 122 10.31 -8.90 -6.01
C ALA A 122 10.35 -9.93 -4.86
N GLU A 123 11.04 -9.62 -3.77
CA GLU A 123 11.08 -10.46 -2.57
C GLU A 123 9.72 -10.52 -1.87
N GLU A 124 9.02 -9.38 -1.77
CA GLU A 124 7.66 -9.33 -1.22
C GLU A 124 6.66 -10.10 -2.09
N LEU A 125 6.77 -9.97 -3.42
CA LEU A 125 5.92 -10.71 -4.37
C LEU A 125 6.16 -12.23 -4.30
N ARG A 126 7.40 -12.66 -4.03
CA ARG A 126 7.73 -14.07 -3.78
C ARG A 126 7.19 -14.58 -2.45
N SER A 127 7.19 -13.74 -1.42
CA SER A 127 6.78 -14.09 -0.05
C SER A 127 5.30 -13.87 0.25
N GLN A 128 4.43 -13.86 -0.78
CA GLN A 128 3.02 -13.56 -0.60
C GLN A 128 2.17 -14.81 -0.26
N TYR A 129 1.57 -14.81 0.93
CA TYR A 129 0.69 -15.87 1.41
C TYR A 129 -0.79 -15.55 1.15
N THR A 130 -1.58 -16.57 0.80
CA THR A 130 -3.04 -16.48 0.70
C THR A 130 -3.66 -17.17 1.91
N LEU A 131 -4.43 -16.42 2.71
CA LEU A 131 -5.13 -16.94 3.88
C LEU A 131 -6.63 -17.01 3.60
N GLY A 132 -7.22 -18.18 3.79
CA GLY A 132 -8.66 -18.37 3.73
C GLY A 132 -9.28 -18.32 5.13
N TYR A 133 -10.40 -17.61 5.27
CA TYR A 133 -11.23 -17.64 6.47
C TYR A 133 -12.70 -17.59 6.06
N TYR A 134 -13.59 -17.97 6.96
CA TYR A 134 -15.03 -17.81 6.77
C TYR A 134 -15.51 -16.62 7.58
N PRO A 135 -16.19 -15.64 6.97
CA PRO A 135 -16.74 -14.53 7.71
C PRO A 135 -17.86 -15.03 8.64
N PRO A 136 -17.96 -14.50 9.87
CA PRO A 136 -18.99 -14.90 10.83
C PRO A 136 -20.38 -14.38 10.48
N ARG A 137 -20.49 -13.41 9.56
CA ARG A 137 -21.75 -12.84 9.07
C ARG A 137 -21.92 -13.14 7.58
N ALA A 138 -23.17 -13.21 7.15
CA ALA A 138 -23.54 -13.38 5.74
C ALA A 138 -23.17 -12.12 4.92
N ASP A 139 -23.14 -12.31 3.60
CA ASP A 139 -22.89 -11.28 2.60
C ASP A 139 -23.92 -10.14 2.70
N ASP A 140 -23.52 -9.05 3.37
CA ASP A 140 -24.36 -7.89 3.72
C ASP A 140 -24.09 -6.65 2.84
N GLY A 141 -23.21 -6.77 1.83
CA GLY A 141 -22.81 -5.65 0.98
C GLY A 141 -21.97 -4.57 1.68
N LEU A 142 -21.62 -4.75 2.96
CA LEU A 142 -20.89 -3.75 3.75
C LEU A 142 -19.38 -4.03 3.77
N TYR A 143 -18.62 -3.00 4.16
CA TYR A 143 -17.18 -3.13 4.36
C TYR A 143 -16.87 -3.78 5.71
N HIS A 144 -16.05 -4.82 5.69
CA HIS A 144 -15.61 -5.55 6.87
C HIS A 144 -14.10 -5.42 7.05
N SER A 145 -13.67 -4.95 8.21
CA SER A 145 -12.24 -4.85 8.53
C SER A 145 -11.64 -6.21 8.88
N ILE A 146 -10.46 -6.51 8.32
CA ILE A 146 -9.65 -7.67 8.66
C ILE A 146 -8.41 -7.20 9.41
N ARG A 147 -8.06 -7.91 10.49
CA ARG A 147 -6.81 -7.72 11.22
C ARG A 147 -6.07 -9.04 11.32
N ILE A 148 -4.83 -9.05 10.84
CA ILE A 148 -3.94 -10.19 10.96
C ILE A 148 -3.01 -9.98 12.16
N ARG A 149 -2.84 -11.02 12.97
CA ARG A 149 -1.87 -11.07 14.06
C ARG A 149 -1.02 -12.32 13.92
N THR A 150 0.29 -12.15 14.03
CA THR A 150 1.25 -13.24 14.05
C THR A 150 1.51 -13.67 15.49
N ARG A 151 1.86 -14.94 15.69
CA ARG A 151 2.21 -15.46 17.03
C ARG A 151 3.59 -14.99 17.47
N ALA A 152 4.54 -14.90 16.53
CA ALA A 152 5.91 -14.51 16.78
C ALA A 152 6.11 -12.97 16.82
N GLY A 153 5.06 -12.19 16.60
CA GLY A 153 5.15 -10.73 16.57
C GLY A 153 5.71 -10.15 15.26
N ASP A 154 5.96 -10.99 14.26
CA ASP A 154 6.38 -10.55 12.93
C ASP A 154 5.37 -9.57 12.34
N ALA A 155 5.88 -8.51 11.71
CA ALA A 155 5.01 -7.55 11.05
C ALA A 155 4.52 -8.08 9.70
N VAL A 156 3.21 -8.01 9.49
CA VAL A 156 2.55 -8.51 8.29
C VAL A 156 1.80 -7.37 7.62
N ARG A 157 1.99 -7.22 6.32
CA ARG A 157 1.12 -6.39 5.49
C ARG A 157 0.00 -7.24 4.91
N ALA A 158 -1.21 -6.71 5.01
CA ALA A 158 -2.38 -7.28 4.38
C ALA A 158 -3.38 -6.15 4.14
N ARG A 159 -4.36 -6.43 3.29
CA ARG A 159 -5.51 -5.54 3.14
C ARG A 159 -6.22 -5.38 4.48
N HIS A 160 -6.68 -4.16 4.73
CA HIS A 160 -7.38 -3.81 5.96
C HIS A 160 -8.81 -4.35 6.04
N GLY A 161 -9.32 -4.95 4.98
CA GLY A 161 -10.69 -5.43 4.89
C GLY A 161 -11.10 -5.81 3.49
N TYR A 162 -12.39 -6.08 3.33
CA TYR A 162 -13.02 -6.46 2.07
C TYR A 162 -14.44 -5.89 2.05
N LEU A 163 -14.97 -5.68 0.84
CA LEU A 163 -16.38 -5.41 0.63
C LEU A 163 -17.10 -6.76 0.48
N ALA A 164 -18.07 -7.05 1.35
CA ALA A 164 -18.91 -8.23 1.18
C ALA A 164 -19.75 -8.11 -0.10
N ARG A 165 -20.08 -9.23 -0.71
CA ARG A 165 -20.99 -9.21 -1.86
C ARG A 165 -22.37 -8.76 -1.36
N SER A 166 -23.13 -8.01 -2.17
CA SER A 166 -24.57 -7.89 -1.94
C SER A 166 -25.22 -9.19 -2.43
N SER A 167 -25.94 -9.88 -1.57
CA SER A 167 -26.82 -10.97 -1.98
C SER A 167 -28.03 -10.48 -2.76
#